data_AF-A0A2S2NVC5-F1
#
_entry.id   AF-A0A2S2NVC5-F1
#
_cell.length_a   1.000
_cell.length_b   1.000
_cell.length_c   1.000
_cell.angle_alpha   90.00
_cell.angle_beta   90.00
_cell.angle_gamma   90.00
#
_symmetry.space_group_name_H-M   'P 1'
#
loop_
_entity.id
_entity.type
_entity.pdbx_description
1 polymer ?
#
loop_
_entity_poly.entity_id
_entity_poly.type
_entity_poly.pdbx_seq_one_letter_code
_entity_poly.pdbx_strand_id
1 'polypeptide(L)'
;HPSFKHLPFIDQFLNKSMFGTVETQWEKLATVNFTYHLSENELSDSLKFWSKLHSFKDAGGTYIFRELSEFVLKLLCLPTSNAIVERVFSILNGVKTRSRNKINLVMLENLLRIRCHFNSLKKCCTFFVPTKSMYTKFNS
;
A
#
# COMPACT_ATOMS: atom_id res chain seq x y z
N HIS A 1 21.30 8.05 13.18
CA HIS A 1 20.11 8.06 12.29
C HIS A 1 20.61 8.27 10.84
N PRO A 2 20.08 7.56 9.82
CA PRO A 2 20.53 7.78 8.45
C PRO A 2 20.20 9.21 7.98
N SER A 3 21.11 9.80 7.20
CA SER A 3 20.92 11.13 6.60
C SER A 3 19.74 11.11 5.62
N PHE A 4 18.98 12.20 5.55
CA PHE A 4 17.86 12.36 4.63
C PHE A 4 18.23 12.01 3.19
N LYS A 5 19.45 12.38 2.75
CA LYS A 5 19.97 12.11 1.40
C LYS A 5 20.15 10.63 1.06
N HIS A 6 20.13 9.75 2.06
CA HIS A 6 20.26 8.30 1.86
C HIS A 6 18.91 7.58 1.82
N LEU A 7 17.78 8.29 1.92
CA LEU A 7 16.49 7.65 1.75
C LEU A 7 16.36 7.10 0.30
N PRO A 8 15.75 5.93 0.13
CA PRO A 8 15.61 5.34 -1.19
C PRO A 8 14.53 6.08 -2.00
N PHE A 9 14.75 6.20 -3.29
CA PHE A 9 13.78 6.73 -4.26
C PHE A 9 13.28 8.16 -4.00
N ILE A 10 14.07 9.00 -3.31
CA ILE A 10 13.70 10.40 -3.02
C ILE A 10 13.37 11.14 -4.32
N ASP A 11 14.25 11.09 -5.32
CA ASP A 11 14.05 11.82 -6.58
C ASP A 11 12.85 11.32 -7.41
N GLN A 12 12.37 10.09 -7.16
CA GLN A 12 11.23 9.51 -7.85
C GLN A 12 9.89 9.82 -7.18
N PHE A 13 9.84 9.82 -5.84
CA PHE A 13 8.58 9.99 -5.10
C PHE A 13 8.42 11.36 -4.42
N LEU A 14 9.47 12.19 -4.40
CA LEU A 14 9.42 13.55 -3.86
C LEU A 14 9.74 14.58 -4.94
N ASN A 15 8.96 15.65 -4.96
CA ASN A 15 9.31 16.83 -5.73
C ASN A 15 10.47 17.56 -5.03
N LYS A 16 11.47 18.02 -5.80
CA LYS A 16 12.63 18.76 -5.28
C LYS A 16 12.25 19.96 -4.44
N SER A 17 11.13 20.62 -4.74
CA SER A 17 10.62 21.76 -3.94
C SER A 17 10.23 21.38 -2.51
N MET A 18 9.91 20.11 -2.25
CA MET A 18 9.47 19.61 -0.95
C MET A 18 10.62 19.05 -0.09
N PHE A 19 11.85 18.97 -0.63
CA PHE A 19 12.98 18.34 0.07
C PHE A 19 13.25 19.01 1.43
N GLY A 20 13.29 20.35 1.47
CA GLY A 20 13.53 21.07 2.73
C GLY A 20 12.45 20.79 3.78
N THR A 21 11.18 20.72 3.36
CA THR A 21 10.06 20.38 4.26
C THR A 21 10.20 18.96 4.81
N VAL A 22 10.46 17.98 3.95
CA VAL A 22 10.57 16.57 4.36
C VAL A 22 11.82 16.32 5.19
N GLU A 23 12.95 16.96 4.87
CA GLU A 23 14.18 16.89 5.67
C GLU A 23 13.94 17.46 7.08
N THR A 24 13.27 18.60 7.19
CA THR A 24 12.90 19.17 8.51
C THR A 24 12.00 18.22 9.30
N GLN A 25 11.04 17.55 8.65
CA GLN A 25 10.18 16.56 9.28
C GLN A 25 10.96 15.30 9.70
N TRP A 26 11.92 14.87 8.90
CA TRP A 26 12.80 13.73 9.17
C TRP A 26 13.66 13.97 10.41
N GLU A 27 14.24 15.17 10.55
CA GLU A 27 15.01 15.54 11.73
C GLU A 27 14.14 15.60 12.98
N LYS A 28 12.94 16.21 12.88
CA LYS A 28 11.97 16.27 13.99
C LYS A 28 11.51 14.89 14.47
N LEU A 29 11.49 13.89 13.59
CA LEU A 29 11.11 12.52 13.94
C LEU A 29 11.99 11.95 15.07
N ALA A 30 13.29 12.29 15.09
CA ALA A 30 14.22 11.82 16.11
C ALA A 30 14.03 12.49 17.48
N THR A 31 13.36 13.65 17.52
CA THR A 31 13.20 14.47 18.73
C THR A 31 11.92 14.12 19.49
N VAL A 32 10.91 13.58 18.81
CA VAL A 32 9.60 13.31 19.40
C VAL A 32 9.58 11.93 20.07
N ASN A 33 9.15 11.89 21.33
CA ASN A 33 8.91 10.62 22.00
C ASN A 33 7.48 10.11 21.69
N PHE A 34 7.38 9.16 20.76
CA PHE A 34 6.11 8.62 20.30
C PHE A 34 5.40 7.71 21.30
N THR A 35 6.06 7.24 22.37
CA THR A 35 5.43 6.33 23.35
C THR A 35 4.30 6.98 24.15
N TYR A 36 4.29 8.32 24.24
CA TYR A 36 3.21 9.06 24.90
C TYR A 36 2.02 9.35 23.97
N HIS A 37 2.19 9.19 22.66
CA HIS A 37 1.22 9.61 21.64
C HIS A 37 0.60 8.45 20.86
N LEU A 38 1.28 7.31 20.81
CA LEU A 38 0.87 6.13 20.06
C LEU A 38 0.74 4.92 20.98
N SER A 39 -0.22 4.05 20.66
CA SER A 39 -0.35 2.74 21.31
C SER A 39 0.77 1.80 20.89
N GLU A 40 1.04 0.77 21.70
CA GLU A 40 2.05 -0.25 21.40
C GLU A 40 1.81 -0.94 20.03
N ASN A 41 0.55 -1.16 19.67
CA ASN A 41 0.16 -1.72 18.37
C ASN A 41 0.59 -0.79 17.21
N GLU A 42 0.36 0.51 17.35
CA GLU A 42 0.74 1.50 16.34
C GLU A 42 2.25 1.69 16.23
N LEU A 43 3.01 1.47 17.31
CA LEU A 43 4.47 1.52 17.28
C LEU A 43 5.08 0.27 16.63
N SER A 44 4.41 -0.89 16.78
CA SER A 44 4.91 -2.17 16.25
C SER A 44 4.65 -2.36 14.75
N ASP A 45 3.65 -1.68 14.18
CA ASP A 45 3.22 -1.84 12.79
C ASP A 45 3.56 -0.59 11.98
N SER A 46 4.50 -0.71 11.03
CA SER A 46 4.96 0.41 10.20
C SER A 46 3.82 1.12 9.45
N LEU A 47 2.83 0.38 8.92
CA LEU A 47 1.73 1.00 8.18
C LEU A 47 0.85 1.82 9.11
N LYS A 48 0.54 1.29 10.29
CA LYS A 48 -0.24 2.02 11.31
C LYS A 48 0.52 3.22 11.85
N PHE A 49 1.80 3.07 12.13
CA PHE A 49 2.68 4.15 12.56
C PHE A 49 2.62 5.32 11.59
N TRP A 50 2.96 5.09 10.31
CA TRP A 50 3.00 6.16 9.31
C TRP A 50 1.62 6.70 8.95
N SER A 51 0.56 5.88 9.02
CA SER A 51 -0.82 6.36 8.87
C SER A 51 -1.22 7.34 9.98
N LYS A 52 -0.76 7.09 11.22
CA LYS A 52 -1.01 7.97 12.36
C LYS A 52 -0.20 9.25 12.29
N LEU A 53 1.09 9.15 11.95
CA LEU A 53 1.94 10.33 11.74
C LEU A 53 1.43 11.24 10.61
N HIS A 54 0.84 10.66 9.56
CA HIS A 54 0.22 11.44 8.48
C HIS A 54 -0.91 12.35 8.98
N SER A 55 -1.65 11.90 10.01
CA SER A 55 -2.75 12.65 10.64
C SER A 55 -2.34 13.39 11.90
N PHE A 56 -1.05 13.34 12.28
CA PHE A 56 -0.55 13.89 13.54
C PHE A 56 -0.45 15.41 13.46
N LYS A 57 -1.11 16.09 14.41
CA LYS A 57 -1.23 17.55 14.48
C LYS A 57 -0.63 18.08 15.78
N ASP A 58 -0.13 19.29 15.71
CA ASP A 58 0.24 20.06 16.90
C ASP A 58 -1.00 20.65 17.60
N ALA A 59 -0.77 21.34 18.73
CA ALA A 59 -1.82 22.04 19.48
C ALA A 59 -2.50 23.16 18.66
N GLY A 60 -1.85 23.64 17.58
CA GLY A 60 -2.40 24.61 16.64
C GLY A 60 -3.19 23.99 15.49
N GLY A 61 -3.33 22.66 15.45
CA GLY A 61 -4.04 21.94 14.39
C GLY A 61 -3.26 21.77 13.08
N THR A 62 -1.96 22.12 13.07
CA THR A 62 -1.09 22.00 11.90
C THR A 62 -0.47 20.61 11.84
N TYR A 63 -0.43 20.01 10.65
CA TYR A 63 0.19 18.71 10.46
C TYR A 63 1.70 18.78 10.57
N ILE A 64 2.30 17.91 11.39
CA ILE A 64 3.74 17.95 11.68
C ILE A 64 4.53 17.08 10.70
N PHE A 65 4.01 15.91 10.33
CA PHE A 65 4.73 14.89 9.56
C PHE A 65 4.04 14.47 8.26
N ARG A 66 3.15 15.32 7.70
CA ARG A 66 2.24 14.91 6.63
C ARG A 66 2.97 14.46 5.38
N GLU A 67 3.89 15.30 4.90
CA GLU A 67 4.63 15.12 3.65
C GLU A 67 5.62 13.95 3.76
N LEU A 68 6.32 13.83 4.89
CA LEU A 68 7.20 12.69 5.17
C LEU A 68 6.39 11.39 5.23
N SER A 69 5.27 11.38 5.96
CA SER A 69 4.44 10.18 6.09
C SER A 69 3.84 9.76 4.76
N GLU A 70 3.42 10.71 3.92
CA GLU A 70 2.92 10.42 2.59
C GLU A 70 4.01 9.78 1.71
N PHE A 71 5.23 10.29 1.76
CA PHE A 71 6.37 9.69 1.07
C PHE A 71 6.65 8.26 1.55
N VAL A 72 6.72 8.04 2.86
CA VAL A 72 7.00 6.69 3.40
C VAL A 72 5.85 5.73 3.10
N LEU A 73 4.59 6.18 3.16
CA LEU A 73 3.44 5.35 2.78
C LEU A 73 3.48 4.95 1.30
N LYS A 74 3.88 5.86 0.39
CA LYS A 74 4.12 5.52 -1.03
C LYS A 74 5.21 4.46 -1.17
N LEU A 75 6.30 4.59 -0.42
CA LEU A 75 7.39 3.63 -0.42
C LEU A 75 6.94 2.25 0.10
N LEU A 76 6.13 2.21 1.17
CA LEU A 76 5.59 0.97 1.74
C LEU A 76 4.59 0.26 0.81
N CYS A 77 3.96 0.99 -0.11
CA CYS A 77 3.11 0.41 -1.15
C CYS A 77 3.92 -0.28 -2.26
N LEU A 78 5.23 -0.05 -2.36
CA LEU A 78 6.05 -0.75 -3.34
C LEU A 78 6.17 -2.22 -2.98
N PRO A 79 6.08 -3.12 -3.96
CA PRO A 79 6.35 -4.53 -3.74
C PRO A 79 7.84 -4.74 -3.53
N THR A 80 8.31 -4.53 -2.31
CA THR A 80 9.74 -4.60 -1.94
C THR A 80 10.25 -6.02 -1.79
N SER A 81 9.37 -7.03 -1.74
CA SER A 81 9.74 -8.44 -1.54
C SER A 81 9.20 -9.37 -2.62
N ASN A 82 10.01 -10.38 -2.93
CA ASN A 82 9.64 -11.48 -3.82
C ASN A 82 8.39 -12.23 -3.32
N ALA A 83 8.08 -12.17 -2.02
CA ALA A 83 6.88 -12.78 -1.44
C ALA A 83 5.57 -12.29 -2.09
N ILE A 84 5.52 -11.03 -2.57
CA ILE A 84 4.33 -10.52 -3.29
C ILE A 84 4.21 -11.18 -4.67
N VAL A 85 5.34 -11.32 -5.37
CA VAL A 85 5.42 -11.99 -6.67
C VAL A 85 5.05 -13.47 -6.52
N GLU A 86 5.61 -14.16 -5.53
CA GLU A 86 5.28 -15.55 -5.20
C GLU A 86 3.79 -15.73 -4.87
N ARG A 87 3.18 -14.79 -4.14
CA ARG A 87 1.73 -14.81 -3.88
C ARG A 87 0.92 -14.73 -5.16
N VAL A 88 1.29 -13.85 -6.09
CA VAL A 88 0.63 -13.76 -7.41
C VAL A 88 0.82 -15.04 -8.21
N PHE A 89 2.02 -15.63 -8.21
CA PHE A 89 2.27 -16.93 -8.85
C PHE A 89 1.46 -18.06 -8.22
N SER A 90 1.27 -18.06 -6.90
CA SER A 90 0.38 -19.02 -6.23
C SER A 90 -1.07 -18.88 -6.71
N ILE A 91 -1.57 -17.65 -6.87
CA ILE A 91 -2.91 -17.41 -7.42
C ILE A 91 -2.98 -17.89 -8.87
N LEU A 92 -1.94 -17.61 -9.67
CA LEU A 92 -1.84 -18.07 -11.05
C LEU A 92 -1.89 -19.59 -11.15
N ASN A 93 -1.16 -20.31 -10.30
CA ASN A 93 -1.18 -21.78 -10.27
C ASN A 93 -2.57 -22.33 -9.89
N GLY A 94 -3.35 -21.61 -9.08
CA GLY A 94 -4.74 -21.96 -8.78
C GLY A 94 -5.70 -21.75 -9.96
N VAL A 95 -5.45 -20.73 -10.80
CA VAL A 95 -6.23 -20.48 -12.03
C VAL A 95 -5.83 -21.44 -13.14
N LYS A 96 -4.53 -21.55 -13.42
CA LYS A 96 -3.94 -22.39 -14.46
C LYS A 96 -3.44 -23.70 -13.85
N THR A 97 -4.36 -24.65 -13.71
CA THR A 97 -4.05 -26.00 -13.20
C THR A 97 -3.57 -26.92 -14.32
N ARG A 98 -2.98 -28.08 -13.98
CA ARG A 98 -2.56 -29.09 -14.99
C ARG A 98 -3.71 -29.49 -15.93
N SER A 99 -4.93 -29.62 -15.41
CA SER A 99 -6.14 -29.91 -16.18
C SER A 99 -6.71 -28.71 -16.97
N ARG A 100 -6.37 -27.48 -16.59
CA ARG A 100 -6.85 -26.22 -17.20
C ARG A 100 -5.68 -25.37 -17.68
N ASN A 101 -4.79 -25.99 -18.45
CA ASN A 101 -3.55 -25.35 -18.92
C ASN A 101 -3.72 -24.56 -20.23
N LYS A 102 -4.80 -24.81 -20.98
CA LYS A 102 -5.16 -24.09 -22.23
C LYS A 102 -6.17 -22.97 -21.95
N ILE A 103 -5.70 -21.88 -21.34
CA ILE A 103 -6.48 -20.66 -21.13
C ILE A 103 -5.84 -19.55 -21.97
N ASN A 104 -6.64 -18.83 -22.75
CA ASN A 104 -6.18 -17.65 -23.49
C ASN A 104 -5.62 -16.60 -22.50
N LEU A 105 -4.53 -15.93 -22.88
CA LEU A 105 -3.88 -14.88 -22.10
C LEU A 105 -4.85 -13.81 -21.57
N VAL A 106 -5.76 -13.30 -22.41
CA VAL A 106 -6.74 -12.27 -21.99
C VAL A 106 -7.68 -12.80 -20.91
N MET A 107 -8.15 -14.03 -21.06
CA MET A 107 -9.01 -14.69 -20.07
C MET A 107 -8.24 -14.95 -18.76
N LEU A 108 -6.99 -15.38 -18.87
CA LEU A 108 -6.11 -15.63 -17.73
C LEU A 108 -5.88 -14.33 -16.93
N GLU A 109 -5.57 -13.23 -17.63
CA GLU A 109 -5.38 -11.92 -17.03
C GLU A 109 -6.64 -11.45 -16.29
N ASN A 110 -7.81 -11.56 -16.93
CA ASN A 110 -9.08 -11.19 -16.32
C ASN A 110 -9.38 -12.03 -15.07
N LEU A 111 -9.17 -13.35 -15.13
CA LEU A 111 -9.36 -14.25 -13.99
C LEU A 111 -8.39 -13.93 -12.84
N LEU A 112 -7.13 -13.64 -13.15
CA LEU A 112 -6.14 -13.21 -12.17
C LEU A 112 -6.56 -11.90 -11.50
N ARG A 113 -6.97 -10.89 -12.26
CA ARG A 113 -7.45 -9.60 -11.72
C ARG A 113 -8.61 -9.81 -10.74
N ILE A 114 -9.60 -10.62 -11.11
CA ILE A 114 -10.74 -10.96 -10.24
C ILE A 114 -10.27 -11.66 -8.97
N ARG A 115 -9.41 -12.68 -9.08
CA ARG A 115 -8.90 -13.45 -7.94
C ARG A 115 -8.06 -12.59 -6.99
N CYS A 116 -7.17 -11.77 -7.52
CA CYS A 116 -6.37 -10.83 -6.73
C CYS A 116 -7.25 -9.82 -5.99
N HIS A 117 -8.29 -9.30 -6.65
CA HIS A 117 -9.25 -8.38 -6.03
C HIS A 117 -10.04 -9.04 -4.88
N PHE A 118 -10.54 -10.26 -5.08
CA PHE A 118 -11.22 -10.99 -4.00
C PHE A 118 -10.28 -11.34 -2.84
N ASN A 119 -9.03 -11.71 -3.15
CA ASN A 119 -8.02 -11.99 -2.15
C ASN A 119 -7.67 -10.76 -1.31
N SER A 120 -7.53 -9.57 -1.91
CA SER A 120 -7.26 -8.33 -1.17
C SER A 120 -8.41 -7.94 -0.24
N LEU A 121 -9.65 -8.20 -0.65
CA LEU A 121 -10.84 -8.01 0.19
C LEU A 121 -11.06 -9.12 1.22
N LYS A 122 -10.24 -10.19 1.19
CA LYS A 122 -10.45 -11.42 1.98
C LYS A 122 -11.85 -12.02 1.81
N LYS A 123 -12.43 -11.90 0.60
CA LYS A 123 -13.76 -12.41 0.26
C LYS A 123 -13.66 -13.59 -0.72
N CYS A 124 -14.58 -14.54 -0.58
CA CYS A 124 -14.74 -15.63 -1.54
C CYS A 124 -15.74 -15.25 -2.64
N CYS A 125 -15.68 -15.93 -3.79
CA CYS A 125 -16.62 -15.74 -4.90
C CYS A 125 -18.09 -16.01 -4.51
N THR A 126 -18.33 -16.72 -3.40
CA THR A 126 -19.67 -16.95 -2.84
C THR A 126 -20.34 -15.69 -2.31
N PHE A 127 -19.57 -14.66 -1.95
CA PHE A 127 -20.09 -13.38 -1.45
C PHE A 127 -20.21 -12.32 -2.54
N PHE A 128 -19.90 -12.67 -3.78
CA PHE A 128 -19.95 -11.72 -4.89
C PHE A 128 -21.38 -11.47 -5.31
N VAL A 129 -21.84 -10.23 -5.14
CA VAL A 129 -23.13 -9.75 -5.65
C VAL A 129 -22.87 -8.82 -6.84
N PRO A 130 -23.25 -9.21 -8.06
CA PRO A 130 -23.09 -8.36 -9.24
C PRO A 130 -23.93 -7.07 -9.13
N THR A 131 -23.35 -5.96 -9.59
CA THR A 131 -24.06 -4.68 -9.64
C THR A 131 -25.06 -4.66 -10.79
N LYS A 132 -26.06 -3.76 -10.72
CA LYS A 132 -27.01 -3.53 -11.83
C LYS A 132 -26.29 -3.26 -13.16
N SER A 133 -25.17 -2.51 -13.12
CA SER A 133 -24.36 -2.23 -14.31
C SER A 133 -23.64 -3.45 -14.91
N MET A 134 -23.34 -4.47 -14.11
CA MET A 134 -22.79 -5.73 -14.61
C MET A 134 -23.87 -6.58 -15.29
N TYR A 135 -25.08 -6.60 -14.72
CA TYR A 135 -26.22 -7.27 -15.33
C TYR A 135 -26.61 -6.66 -16.68
N THR A 136 -26.64 -5.34 -16.78
CA THR A 136 -26.95 -4.69 -18.07
C THR A 136 -25.91 -5.07 -19.12
N LYS A 137 -24.62 -5.05 -18.80
CA LYS A 137 -23.54 -5.45 -19.71
C LYS A 137 -23.54 -6.92 -20.10
N PHE A 138 -24.08 -7.80 -19.24
CA PHE A 138 -24.19 -9.22 -19.56
C PHE A 138 -25.35 -9.53 -20.51
N ASN A 139 -26.43 -8.74 -20.41
CA ASN A 139 -27.63 -8.88 -21.24
C ASN A 139 -27.63 -7.95 -22.47
N SER A 140 -26.55 -7.20 -22.71
CA SER A 140 -26.31 -6.40 -23.91
C SER A 140 -25.51 -7.21 -24.92
#